data_AF-A0A661X2Q0-F1
#
_entry.id   AF-A0A661X2Q0-F1
#
_cell.length_a   1.000
_cell.length_b   1.000
_cell.length_c   1.000
_cell.angle_alpha   90.00
_cell.angle_beta   90.00
_cell.angle_gamma   90.00
#
_symmetry.space_group_name_H-M   'P 1'
#
loop_
_entity.id
_entity.type
_entity.pdbx_description
1 polymer ?
#
loop_
_entity_poly.entity_id
_entity_poly.type
_entity_poly.pdbx_seq_one_letter_code
_entity_poly.pdbx_strand_id
1 'polypeptide(L)'
;MGDAFDIVGERKQIDYLTGRRWRKEKYEITLRNHKDKDVEVKIREKFWRWANWKIIDSSHPYEKRDSQTIEFSVKIEAKGDVRVTYMVKYWW
;
A
#
# COMPACT_ATOMS: atom_id res chain seq x y z
N MET A 1 2.36 1.71 27.84
CA MET A 1 2.89 0.78 26.82
C MET A 1 1.81 0.66 25.77
N GLY A 2 1.93 1.41 24.67
CA GLY A 2 0.82 1.63 23.74
C GLY A 2 0.69 0.49 22.73
N ASP A 3 -0.49 -0.13 22.70
CA ASP A 3 -0.91 -1.22 21.84
C ASP A 3 -0.77 -0.90 20.34
N ALA A 4 0.41 -1.20 19.79
CA ALA A 4 0.65 -1.31 18.35
C ALA A 4 0.11 -2.64 17.77
N PHE A 5 -0.53 -3.48 18.59
CA PHE A 5 -1.05 -4.79 18.19
C PHE A 5 -2.49 -4.76 17.67
N ASP A 6 -3.26 -3.70 17.93
CA ASP A 6 -4.68 -3.64 17.51
C ASP A 6 -4.86 -3.25 16.04
N ILE A 7 -3.79 -2.87 15.33
CA ILE A 7 -3.84 -2.56 13.90
C ILE A 7 -3.00 -3.59 13.17
N VAL A 8 -3.68 -4.47 12.43
CA VAL A 8 -3.02 -5.52 11.64
C VAL A 8 -2.96 -5.05 10.20
N GLY A 9 -1.75 -4.93 9.66
CA GLY A 9 -1.53 -4.68 8.23
C GLY A 9 -0.92 -5.89 7.56
N GLU A 10 -1.64 -6.50 6.62
CA GLU A 10 -1.14 -7.60 5.80
C GLU A 10 -0.91 -7.11 4.37
N ARG A 11 0.30 -7.31 3.84
CA ARG A 11 0.67 -6.99 2.46
C ARG A 11 0.80 -8.27 1.66
N LYS A 12 0.01 -8.41 0.60
CA LYS A 12 -0.02 -9.56 -0.30
C LYS A 12 0.25 -9.13 -1.73
N GLN A 13 1.13 -9.83 -2.42
CA GLN A 13 1.27 -9.70 -3.87
C GLN A 13 0.19 -10.55 -4.53
N ILE A 14 -0.72 -9.91 -5.27
CA ILE A 14 -1.86 -10.59 -5.90
C ILE A 14 -1.67 -10.79 -7.40
N ASP A 15 -0.85 -9.97 -8.04
CA ASP A 15 -0.54 -10.10 -9.47
C ASP A 15 0.90 -9.72 -9.77
N TYR A 16 1.46 -10.36 -10.79
CA TYR A 16 2.81 -10.16 -11.25
C TYR A 16 2.91 -10.40 -12.75
N LEU A 17 3.24 -9.36 -13.50
CA LEU A 17 3.47 -9.42 -14.94
C LEU A 17 4.87 -8.92 -15.25
N THR A 18 5.56 -9.61 -16.15
CA THR A 18 6.88 -9.19 -16.62
C THR A 18 6.92 -9.15 -18.13
N GLY A 19 7.61 -8.15 -18.67
CA GLY A 19 7.95 -8.02 -20.08
C GLY A 19 9.45 -7.87 -20.25
N ARG A 20 9.88 -7.64 -21.49
CA ARG A 20 11.31 -7.57 -21.87
C ARG A 20 12.09 -6.44 -21.17
N ARG A 21 11.43 -5.33 -20.86
CA ARG A 21 11.99 -4.09 -20.28
C ARG A 21 11.04 -3.41 -19.29
N TRP A 22 10.06 -4.15 -18.79
CA TRP A 22 9.08 -3.63 -17.85
C TRP A 22 8.54 -4.74 -16.96
N ARG A 23 8.01 -4.36 -15.81
CA ARG A 23 7.41 -5.25 -14.83
C ARG A 23 6.21 -4.54 -14.20
N LYS A 24 5.09 -5.24 -14.01
CA LYS A 24 3.95 -4.75 -13.23
C LYS A 24 3.77 -5.66 -12.03
N GLU A 25 3.58 -5.06 -10.87
CA GLU A 25 3.31 -5.79 -9.63
C GLU A 25 2.05 -5.19 -9.02
N LYS A 26 1.05 -6.03 -8.75
CA LYS A 26 -0.16 -5.64 -8.03
C LYS A 26 -0.07 -6.13 -6.60
N TYR A 27 -0.24 -5.20 -5.67
CA TYR A 27 -0.25 -5.46 -4.24
C TYR A 27 -1.63 -5.18 -3.68
N GLU A 28 -2.02 -6.00 -2.72
CA GLU A 28 -3.19 -5.83 -1.87
C GLU A 28 -2.70 -5.70 -0.43
N ILE A 29 -3.12 -4.64 0.23
CA ILE A 29 -2.83 -4.36 1.63
C ILE A 29 -4.16 -4.36 2.37
N THR A 30 -4.32 -5.35 3.25
CA THR A 30 -5.49 -5.43 4.12
C THR A 30 -5.10 -4.85 5.47
N LEU A 31 -5.81 -3.81 5.90
CA LEU A 31 -5.67 -3.24 7.23
C LEU A 31 -6.90 -3.59 8.06
N ARG A 32 -6.71 -4.05 9.30
CA ARG A 32 -7.78 -4.35 10.26
C ARG A 32 -7.56 -3.54 11.52
N ASN A 33 -8.58 -2.80 11.92
CA ASN A 33 -8.61 -2.07 13.17
C ASN A 33 -9.41 -2.85 14.21
N HIS A 34 -8.75 -3.35 15.25
CA HIS A 34 -9.40 -4.03 16.36
C HIS A 34 -9.81 -3.08 17.49
N LYS A 35 -9.48 -1.78 17.40
CA LYS A 35 -9.86 -0.78 18.42
C LYS A 35 -11.32 -0.37 18.28
N ASP A 36 -11.92 0.03 19.41
CA ASP A 36 -13.26 0.64 19.48
C ASP A 36 -13.29 2.13 19.05
N LYS A 37 -12.25 2.60 18.35
CA LYS A 37 -12.13 3.99 17.88
C LYS A 37 -11.64 4.01 16.44
N ASP A 38 -12.05 5.02 15.70
CA ASP A 38 -11.51 5.32 14.38
C ASP A 38 -10.01 5.58 14.46
N VAL A 39 -9.27 5.00 13.52
CA VAL A 39 -7.81 5.19 13.39
C VAL A 39 -7.46 5.61 11.98
N GLU A 40 -6.47 6.48 11.87
CA GLU A 40 -5.83 6.79 10.60
C GLU A 40 -4.53 6.00 10.50
N VAL A 41 -4.41 5.19 9.45
CA VAL A 41 -3.22 4.38 9.17
C VAL A 41 -2.52 4.93 7.95
N LYS A 42 -1.21 5.14 8.08
CA LYS A 42 -0.34 5.58 7.00
C LYS A 42 0.48 4.40 6.50
N ILE A 43 0.17 3.93 5.30
CA ILE A 43 0.93 2.87 4.64
C ILE A 43 2.06 3.51 3.84
N ARG A 44 3.31 3.25 4.21
CA ARG A 44 4.48 3.77 3.49
C ARG A 44 5.11 2.69 2.62
N GLU A 45 4.86 2.76 1.31
CA GLU A 45 5.41 1.81 0.34
C GLU A 45 6.65 2.38 -0.34
N LYS A 46 7.74 1.60 -0.34
CA LYS A 46 9.01 1.98 -0.94
C LYS A 46 9.31 1.12 -2.17
N PHE A 47 9.64 1.79 -3.28
CA PHE A 47 9.86 1.21 -4.58
C PHE A 47 11.35 1.17 -4.92
N TRP A 48 12.06 0.21 -4.33
CA TRP A 48 13.51 0.08 -4.48
C TRP A 48 13.96 -0.73 -5.70
N ARG A 49 13.04 -1.35 -6.44
CA ARG A 49 13.41 -2.26 -7.54
C ARG A 49 14.10 -1.54 -8.70
N TRP A 50 13.62 -0.37 -9.10
CA TRP A 50 14.15 0.42 -10.23
C TRP A 50 13.90 1.91 -10.04
N ALA A 51 14.73 2.77 -10.64
CA ALA A 51 14.55 4.22 -10.61
C ALA A 51 13.28 4.68 -11.33
N ASN A 52 12.90 4.00 -12.42
CA ASN A 52 11.68 4.32 -13.16
C ASN A 52 10.52 3.44 -12.68
N TRP A 53 9.54 4.08 -12.05
CA TRP A 53 8.30 3.45 -11.62
C TRP A 53 7.12 4.40 -11.79
N LYS A 54 5.92 3.84 -11.91
CA LYS A 54 4.66 4.58 -11.97
C LYS A 54 3.54 3.71 -11.39
N ILE A 55 2.71 4.29 -10.54
CA ILE A 55 1.44 3.66 -10.17
C ILE A 55 0.48 3.81 -11.35
N ILE A 56 0.02 2.68 -11.87
CA ILE A 56 -0.90 2.62 -13.01
C ILE A 56 -2.34 2.34 -12.59
N ASP A 57 -2.54 1.88 -11.36
CA ASP A 57 -3.85 1.61 -10.77
C ASP A 57 -3.74 1.76 -9.25
N SER A 58 -4.74 2.35 -8.61
CA SER A 58 -4.80 2.51 -7.16
C SER A 58 -6.25 2.61 -6.70
N SER A 59 -6.63 1.85 -5.68
CA SER A 59 -7.97 1.96 -5.09
C SER A 59 -8.13 3.16 -4.15
N HIS A 60 -7.02 3.72 -3.65
CA HIS A 60 -7.02 4.83 -2.70
C HIS A 60 -6.11 5.96 -3.17
N PRO A 61 -6.37 7.21 -2.72
CA PRO A 61 -5.44 8.30 -2.94
C PRO A 61 -4.10 8.00 -2.27
N TYR A 62 -3.01 8.39 -2.93
CA TYR A 62 -1.66 8.29 -2.41
C TYR A 62 -0.92 9.60 -2.61
N GLU A 63 0.01 9.87 -1.72
CA GLU A 63 0.92 10.99 -1.81
C GLU A 63 2.33 10.49 -2.10
N LYS A 64 2.98 11.06 -3.11
CA LYS A 64 4.39 10.79 -3.36
C LYS A 64 5.23 11.58 -2.37
N ARG A 65 5.76 10.90 -1.36
CA ARG A 65 6.62 11.51 -0.33
C ARG A 65 8.01 11.85 -0.86
N ASP A 66 8.57 10.98 -1.70
CA ASP A 66 9.89 11.19 -2.32
C ASP A 66 10.00 10.42 -3.65
N SER A 67 11.17 10.45 -4.29
CA SER A 67 11.40 9.83 -5.60
C SER A 67 11.12 8.33 -5.65
N GLN A 68 11.10 7.62 -4.51
CA GLN A 68 10.90 6.17 -4.44
C GLN A 68 9.85 5.75 -3.41
N THR A 69 9.23 6.69 -2.71
CA THR A 69 8.30 6.38 -1.63
C THR A 69 6.96 7.06 -1.84
N ILE A 70 5.91 6.28 -1.62
CA ILE A 70 4.54 6.77 -1.56
C ILE A 70 3.96 6.50 -0.18
N GLU A 71 2.94 7.26 0.16
CA GLU A 71 2.17 7.09 1.38
C GLU A 71 0.68 7.04 1.03
N PHE A 72 -0.01 6.02 1.54
CA PHE A 72 -1.46 5.98 1.52
C PHE A 72 -1.98 6.36 2.90
N SER A 73 -2.86 7.35 2.95
CA SER A 73 -3.58 7.75 4.16
C SER A 73 -4.95 7.10 4.14
N VAL A 74 -5.18 6.15 5.05
CA VAL A 74 -6.42 5.38 5.07
C VAL A 74 -7.05 5.44 6.46
N LYS A 75 -8.29 5.93 6.50
CA LYS A 75 -9.09 5.93 7.72
C LYS A 75 -9.82 4.61 7.83
N ILE A 76 -9.70 3.97 8.99
CA ILE A 76 -10.40 2.74 9.32
C ILE A 76 -11.31 3.04 10.51
N GLU A 77 -12.59 2.77 10.36
CA GLU A 77 -13.56 2.93 11.44
C GLU A 77 -13.28 1.95 12.58
N ALA A 78 -13.83 2.22 13.76
CA ALA A 78 -13.78 1.30 14.90
C ALA A 78 -14.24 -0.11 14.49
N LYS A 79 -13.44 -1.15 14.84
CA LYS A 79 -13.70 -2.55 14.47
C LYS A 79 -13.85 -2.83 12.96
N GLY A 80 -13.38 -1.90 12.11
CA GLY A 80 -13.47 -2.02 10.66
C GLY A 80 -12.25 -2.67 10.01
N ASP A 81 -12.40 -3.04 8.76
CA ASP A 81 -11.31 -3.41 7.86
C ASP A 81 -11.38 -2.64 6.54
N VAL A 82 -10.21 -2.45 5.93
CA VAL A 82 -10.08 -1.78 4.63
C VAL A 82 -9.06 -2.50 3.78
N ARG A 83 -9.34 -2.55 2.47
CA ARG A 83 -8.44 -3.14 1.48
C ARG A 83 -7.93 -2.07 0.51
N VAL A 84 -6.62 -1.86 0.55
CA VAL A 84 -5.92 -0.96 -0.35
C VAL A 84 -5.24 -1.80 -1.42
N THR A 85 -5.59 -1.60 -2.66
CA THR A 85 -4.93 -2.26 -3.79
C THR A 85 -4.24 -1.21 -4.63
N TYR A 86 -3.05 -1.53 -5.11
CA TYR A 86 -2.34 -0.67 -6.05
C TYR A 86 -1.50 -1.52 -7.00
N MET A 87 -1.33 -1.03 -8.23
CA MET A 87 -0.47 -1.64 -9.24
C MET A 87 0.64 -0.69 -9.62
N VAL A 88 1.87 -1.13 -9.39
CA VAL A 88 3.09 -0.40 -9.77
C VAL A 88 3.68 -1.00 -11.04
N LYS A 89 4.04 -0.16 -12.00
CA LYS A 89 4.79 -0.51 -13.21
C LYS A 89 6.20 0.03 -13.11
N TYR A 90 7.19 -0.86 -13.20
CA TYR A 90 8.61 -0.55 -13.36
C TYR A 90 9.05 -0.72 -14.81
N TRP A 91 10.03 0.06 -15.26
CA TRP A 91 10.67 -0.11 -16.57
C TRP A 91 12.14 0.29 -16.55
N TRP A 92 12.92 -0.24 -17.49
CA TRP A 92 14.36 0.02 -17.62
C TRP A 92 14.81 -0.07 -19.08
#